data_AF-A0A2H0SCB8-F1
#
_entry.id   AF-A0A2H0SCB8-F1
#
_cell.length_a   1.000
_cell.length_b   1.000
_cell.length_c   1.000
_cell.angle_alpha   90.00
_cell.angle_beta   90.00
_cell.angle_gamma   90.00
#
_symmetry.space_group_name_H-M   'P 1'
#
loop_
_entity.id
_entity.type
_entity.pdbx_description
1 polymer ?
#
loop_
_entity_poly.entity_id
_entity_poly.type
_entity_poly.pdbx_seq_one_letter_code
_entity_poly.pdbx_strand_id
1 'polypeptide(L)'
;MKFSKFISNQGGCTMDTLALPSVLSREASTCWHKDQLWFDAEPPDRQLLDFDREEAFMAEGIGKRECPTVGAWVSFSLVGALAAALTGRYIYPPNSEPFNWAGEVEHHAWEALWRAVQENGGALDRAFIAAMLRRFLPRQHHAPPEHPYYESMFLYGWDSSTCMNTSLKSVGTLLPECVARGQKALETLPQNEVDSIRSVALHVPRMLEITLARIRRTYWW
;
A
#
# COMPACT_ATOMS: atom_id res chain seq x y z
N MET A 1 -14.54 -51.37 4.39
CA MET A 1 -13.70 -50.17 4.61
C MET A 1 -13.97 -49.18 3.48
N LYS A 2 -14.62 -48.05 3.79
CA LYS A 2 -14.86 -46.96 2.82
C LYS A 2 -13.68 -46.00 2.89
N PHE A 3 -12.93 -45.87 1.80
CA PHE A 3 -11.90 -44.84 1.66
C PHE A 3 -12.58 -43.50 1.36
N SER A 4 -12.57 -42.60 2.33
CA SER A 4 -12.95 -41.19 2.12
C SER A 4 -11.93 -40.53 1.22
N LYS A 5 -12.41 -40.00 0.09
CA LYS A 5 -11.67 -39.09 -0.79
C LYS A 5 -11.30 -37.84 0.01
N PHE A 6 -10.01 -37.67 0.28
CA PHE A 6 -9.43 -36.35 0.54
C PHE A 6 -9.52 -35.55 -0.76
N ILE A 7 -10.48 -34.62 -0.82
CA ILE A 7 -10.46 -33.57 -1.83
C ILE A 7 -9.50 -32.51 -1.29
N SER A 8 -8.27 -32.50 -1.80
CA SER A 8 -7.38 -31.35 -1.66
C SER A 8 -7.95 -30.20 -2.48
N ASN A 9 -8.48 -29.17 -1.81
CA ASN A 9 -8.74 -27.88 -2.43
C ASN A 9 -7.40 -27.19 -2.72
N GLN A 10 -6.71 -27.62 -3.78
CA GLN A 10 -5.78 -26.74 -4.51
C GLN A 10 -6.62 -25.90 -5.46
N GLY A 11 -7.14 -24.79 -4.95
CA GLY A 11 -7.85 -23.79 -5.74
C GLY A 11 -6.84 -22.92 -6.49
N GLY A 12 -6.69 -23.19 -7.79
CA GLY A 12 -6.32 -22.26 -8.86
C GLY A 12 -5.25 -21.21 -8.58
N CYS A 13 -4.03 -21.46 -9.03
CA CYS A 13 -3.09 -20.39 -9.36
C CYS A 13 -3.63 -19.64 -10.60
N THR A 14 -4.39 -18.57 -10.39
CA THR A 14 -4.79 -17.65 -11.46
C THR A 14 -3.59 -16.81 -11.88
N MET A 15 -3.37 -16.65 -13.19
CA MET A 15 -2.21 -15.91 -13.75
C MET A 15 -2.12 -14.43 -13.30
N ASP A 16 -3.18 -13.91 -12.67
CA ASP A 16 -3.31 -12.50 -12.26
C ASP A 16 -2.88 -12.24 -10.82
N THR A 17 -2.22 -13.22 -10.16
CA THR A 17 -1.87 -13.14 -8.74
C THR A 17 -0.36 -13.20 -8.52
N LEU A 18 0.16 -12.28 -7.69
CA LEU A 18 1.50 -12.34 -7.15
C LEU A 18 1.42 -12.81 -5.68
N ALA A 19 1.79 -14.06 -5.46
CA ALA A 19 1.87 -14.61 -4.11
C ALA A 19 3.06 -13.97 -3.37
N LEU A 20 2.79 -13.33 -2.24
CA LEU A 20 3.86 -12.79 -1.41
C LEU A 20 4.55 -13.92 -0.64
N PRO A 21 5.89 -13.86 -0.51
CA PRO A 21 6.61 -14.85 0.25
C PRO A 21 6.19 -14.80 1.73
N SER A 22 6.18 -15.96 2.39
CA SER A 22 5.87 -16.06 3.82
C SER A 22 6.95 -15.46 4.72
N VAL A 23 8.15 -15.24 4.18
CA VAL A 23 9.31 -14.63 4.86
C VAL A 23 9.83 -13.49 4.00
N LEU A 24 10.18 -12.36 4.62
CA LEU A 24 10.79 -11.22 3.96
C LEU A 24 12.13 -11.61 3.32
N SER A 25 12.32 -11.25 2.06
CA SER A 25 13.59 -11.48 1.36
C SER A 25 14.67 -10.48 1.79
N ARG A 26 14.25 -9.29 2.24
CA ARG A 26 15.08 -8.12 2.58
C ARG A 26 15.95 -7.64 1.42
N GLU A 27 15.57 -7.97 0.19
CA GLU A 27 16.29 -7.56 -1.03
C GLU A 27 15.93 -6.14 -1.47
N ALA A 28 14.78 -5.61 -1.04
CA ALA A 28 14.37 -4.27 -1.40
C ALA A 28 15.26 -3.23 -0.70
N SER A 29 15.76 -2.25 -1.46
CA SER A 29 16.50 -1.14 -0.88
C SER A 29 15.63 -0.41 0.14
N THR A 30 16.24 0.04 1.23
CA THR A 30 15.56 0.69 2.35
C THR A 30 16.22 2.05 2.64
N CYS A 31 15.70 2.82 3.59
CA CYS A 31 16.30 4.09 4.03
C CYS A 31 17.72 3.97 4.60
N TRP A 32 18.24 2.75 4.80
CA TRP A 32 19.63 2.47 5.18
C TRP A 32 20.57 2.29 3.99
N HIS A 33 20.01 2.06 2.80
CA HIS A 33 20.72 1.93 1.55
C HIS A 33 20.47 3.18 0.68
N LYS A 34 20.54 4.38 1.29
CA LYS A 34 20.13 5.65 0.65
C LYS A 34 20.78 5.89 -0.70
N ASP A 35 22.04 5.48 -0.86
CA ASP A 35 22.79 5.62 -2.12
C ASP A 35 22.19 4.77 -3.27
N GLN A 36 21.29 3.83 -2.97
CA GLN A 36 20.55 3.01 -3.93
C GLN A 36 19.11 3.51 -4.17
N LEU A 37 18.63 4.48 -3.39
CA LEU A 37 17.28 5.03 -3.55
C LEU A 37 17.32 6.21 -4.53
N TRP A 38 17.14 5.91 -5.81
CA TRP A 38 17.20 6.92 -6.88
C TRP A 38 16.22 8.09 -6.67
N PHE A 39 15.10 7.86 -5.99
CA PHE A 39 14.07 8.86 -5.72
C PHE A 39 14.41 9.80 -4.55
N ASP A 40 15.42 9.50 -3.73
CA ASP A 40 15.90 10.41 -2.67
C ASP A 40 16.83 11.50 -3.24
N ALA A 41 17.42 11.27 -4.42
CA ALA A 41 18.23 12.25 -5.14
C ALA A 41 17.39 13.30 -5.88
N GLU A 42 16.09 13.02 -6.07
CA GLU A 42 15.14 13.95 -6.67
C GLU A 42 14.50 14.78 -5.56
N PRO A 43 14.86 16.07 -5.42
CA PRO A 43 14.29 16.89 -4.35
C PRO A 43 12.77 16.98 -4.54
N PRO A 44 11.97 16.89 -3.45
CA PRO A 44 10.53 17.10 -3.55
C PRO A 44 10.27 18.45 -4.23
N ASP A 45 9.33 18.45 -5.17
CA ASP A 45 8.84 19.69 -5.73
C ASP A 45 8.31 20.56 -4.58
N ARG A 46 8.89 21.75 -4.41
CA ARG A 46 8.51 22.66 -3.32
C ARG A 46 7.10 23.21 -3.49
N GLN A 47 6.52 23.10 -4.69
CA GLN A 47 5.17 23.54 -4.99
C GLN A 47 4.12 22.42 -4.87
N LEU A 48 4.54 21.16 -5.03
CA LEU A 48 3.67 19.98 -4.99
C LEU A 48 4.25 18.95 -4.04
N LEU A 49 3.64 18.80 -2.87
CA LEU A 49 4.16 17.91 -1.84
C LEU A 49 3.80 16.46 -2.16
N ASP A 50 4.63 15.52 -1.69
CA ASP A 50 4.31 14.08 -1.79
C ASP A 50 2.98 13.75 -1.13
N PHE A 51 2.61 14.54 -0.12
CA PHE A 51 1.33 14.44 0.58
C PHE A 51 0.13 14.76 -0.33
N ASP A 52 0.25 15.75 -1.23
CA ASP A 52 -0.84 16.09 -2.15
C ASP A 52 -1.13 14.94 -3.13
N ARG A 53 -0.06 14.29 -3.62
CA ARG A 53 -0.15 13.11 -4.48
C ARG A 53 -0.76 11.91 -3.76
N GLU A 54 -0.40 11.72 -2.49
CA GLU A 54 -0.97 10.68 -1.64
C GLU A 54 -2.47 10.93 -1.37
N GLU A 55 -2.85 12.15 -0.99
CA GLU A 55 -4.27 12.49 -0.77
C GLU A 55 -5.08 12.35 -2.05
N ALA A 56 -4.56 12.79 -3.19
CA ALA A 56 -5.16 12.60 -4.50
C ALA A 56 -5.38 11.11 -4.81
N PHE A 57 -4.36 10.28 -4.58
CA PHE A 57 -4.45 8.85 -4.81
C PHE A 57 -5.45 8.16 -3.88
N MET A 58 -5.47 8.51 -2.59
CA MET A 58 -6.46 7.99 -1.65
C MET A 58 -7.89 8.37 -2.05
N ALA A 59 -8.11 9.63 -2.43
CA ALA A 59 -9.43 10.11 -2.84
C ALA A 59 -9.93 9.43 -4.12
N GLU A 60 -9.06 9.27 -5.12
CA GLU A 60 -9.41 8.62 -6.39
C GLU A 60 -9.61 7.10 -6.22
N GLY A 61 -8.67 6.45 -5.53
CA GLY A 61 -8.64 5.00 -5.35
C GLY A 61 -9.66 4.49 -4.34
N ILE A 62 -9.61 5.01 -3.11
CA ILE A 62 -10.53 4.60 -2.03
C ILE A 62 -11.85 5.37 -2.17
N GLY A 63 -11.76 6.70 -2.15
CA GLY A 63 -12.93 7.59 -2.19
C GLY A 63 -13.90 7.31 -1.05
N LYS A 64 -15.16 7.05 -1.38
CA LYS A 64 -16.23 6.76 -0.40
C LYS A 64 -16.39 5.28 -0.06
N ARG A 65 -15.49 4.41 -0.54
CA ARG A 65 -15.57 2.96 -0.33
C ARG A 65 -15.16 2.60 1.09
N GLU A 66 -15.57 1.42 1.52
CA GLU A 66 -15.02 0.81 2.72
C GLU A 66 -13.53 0.51 2.55
N CYS A 67 -12.76 0.75 3.60
CA CYS A 67 -11.35 0.44 3.69
C CYS A 67 -11.00 0.03 5.13
N PRO A 68 -9.86 -0.66 5.33
CA PRO A 68 -9.35 -0.94 6.66
C PRO A 68 -9.17 0.35 7.47
N THR A 69 -9.36 0.28 8.79
CA THR A 69 -8.99 1.41 9.67
C THR A 69 -7.55 1.31 10.16
N VAL A 70 -6.97 0.10 10.16
CA VAL A 70 -5.57 -0.16 10.49
C VAL A 70 -4.67 0.31 9.35
N GLY A 71 -3.81 1.30 9.61
CA GLY A 71 -2.99 1.96 8.58
C GLY A 71 -2.16 1.00 7.73
N ALA A 72 -1.54 -0.01 8.35
CA ALA A 72 -0.71 -1.00 7.66
C ALA A 72 -1.47 -1.74 6.55
N TRP A 73 -2.77 -1.99 6.74
CA TRP A 73 -3.62 -2.65 5.76
C TRP A 73 -4.17 -1.70 4.69
N VAL A 74 -4.32 -0.41 5.00
CA VAL A 74 -4.60 0.61 3.98
C VAL A 74 -3.38 0.78 3.07
N SER A 75 -2.20 0.93 3.67
CA SER A 75 -0.92 0.96 2.96
C SER A 75 -0.78 -0.25 2.05
N PHE A 76 -1.01 -1.47 2.56
CA PHE A 76 -1.01 -2.69 1.75
C PHE A 76 -1.96 -2.63 0.54
N SER A 77 -3.16 -2.05 0.72
CA SER A 77 -4.15 -1.95 -0.36
C SER A 77 -3.70 -0.96 -1.46
N LEU A 78 -3.15 0.19 -1.07
CA LEU A 78 -2.66 1.22 -1.99
C LEU A 78 -1.38 0.78 -2.70
N VAL A 79 -0.43 0.24 -1.95
CA VAL A 79 0.83 -0.31 -2.45
C VAL A 79 0.57 -1.50 -3.37
N GLY A 80 -0.36 -2.38 -3.01
CA GLY A 80 -0.76 -3.49 -3.87
C GLY A 80 -1.42 -3.04 -5.17
N ALA A 81 -2.15 -1.93 -5.16
CA ALA A 81 -2.74 -1.36 -6.37
C ALA A 81 -1.66 -0.78 -7.29
N LEU A 82 -0.63 -0.10 -6.72
CA LEU A 82 0.56 0.34 -7.46
C LEU A 82 1.27 -0.85 -8.11
N ALA A 83 1.54 -1.91 -7.35
CA ALA A 83 2.18 -3.12 -7.87
C ALA A 83 1.32 -3.80 -8.96
N ALA A 84 -0.01 -3.83 -8.80
CA ALA A 84 -0.92 -4.39 -9.79
C ALA A 84 -0.96 -3.58 -11.10
N ALA A 85 -0.96 -2.25 -11.01
CA ALA A 85 -0.89 -1.38 -12.18
C ALA A 85 0.42 -1.57 -12.97
N LEU A 86 1.54 -1.75 -12.25
CA LEU A 86 2.87 -1.94 -12.84
C LEU A 86 3.06 -3.34 -13.45
N THR A 87 2.49 -4.38 -12.83
CA THR A 87 2.80 -5.78 -13.18
C THR A 87 1.64 -6.56 -13.79
N GLY A 88 0.43 -5.99 -13.79
CA GLY A 88 -0.82 -6.68 -14.12
C GLY A 88 -1.27 -7.71 -13.07
N ARG A 89 -0.57 -7.84 -11.93
CA ARG A 89 -0.79 -8.90 -10.94
C ARG A 89 -1.11 -8.33 -9.56
N TYR A 90 -2.18 -8.83 -8.94
CA TYR A 90 -2.59 -8.42 -7.60
C TYR A 90 -1.81 -9.19 -6.53
N ILE A 91 -1.41 -8.49 -5.47
CA ILE A 91 -0.75 -9.12 -4.32
C ILE A 91 -1.79 -9.70 -3.36
N TYR A 92 -1.55 -10.91 -2.86
CA TYR A 92 -2.42 -11.55 -1.88
C TYR A 92 -1.65 -11.86 -0.59
N PRO A 93 -2.21 -11.51 0.59
CA PRO A 93 -1.60 -11.85 1.85
C PRO A 93 -1.70 -13.38 2.09
N PRO A 94 -0.61 -14.05 2.51
CA PRO A 94 -0.65 -15.45 2.90
C PRO A 94 -1.52 -15.66 4.16
N ASN A 95 -1.90 -16.92 4.40
CA ASN A 95 -2.65 -17.29 5.60
C ASN A 95 -1.83 -17.04 6.88
N SER A 96 -2.51 -16.77 7.99
CA SER A 96 -1.93 -16.32 9.28
C SER A 96 -1.06 -17.34 9.99
N GLU A 97 -1.09 -18.60 9.59
CA GLU A 97 -0.37 -19.67 10.27
C GLU A 97 0.49 -20.45 9.28
N PRO A 98 1.74 -20.79 9.65
CA PRO A 98 2.40 -20.56 10.95
C PRO A 98 3.16 -19.22 11.08
N PHE A 99 2.99 -18.27 10.16
CA PHE A 99 3.85 -17.07 10.08
C PHE A 99 3.15 -15.80 10.54
N ASN A 100 3.81 -14.99 11.40
CA ASN A 100 3.33 -13.66 11.80
C ASN A 100 3.52 -12.62 10.67
N TRP A 101 3.04 -12.96 9.47
CA TRP A 101 3.14 -12.14 8.27
C TRP A 101 2.38 -10.81 8.42
N ALA A 102 1.27 -10.83 9.17
CA ALA A 102 0.46 -9.64 9.44
C ALA A 102 1.22 -8.57 10.24
N GLY A 103 2.18 -8.96 11.08
CA GLY A 103 3.03 -8.01 11.83
C GLY A 103 4.05 -7.29 10.95
N GLU A 104 4.35 -7.82 9.77
CA GLU A 104 5.37 -7.31 8.83
C GLU A 104 4.75 -6.89 7.49
N VAL A 105 3.43 -6.66 7.47
CA VAL A 105 2.66 -6.45 6.23
C VAL A 105 3.18 -5.26 5.42
N GLU A 106 3.64 -4.20 6.10
CA GLU A 106 4.23 -3.03 5.45
C GLU A 106 5.53 -3.39 4.70
N HIS A 107 6.44 -4.13 5.33
CA HIS A 107 7.68 -4.57 4.69
C HIS A 107 7.42 -5.50 3.50
N HIS A 108 6.43 -6.39 3.61
CA HIS A 108 6.05 -7.25 2.50
C HIS A 108 5.45 -6.48 1.32
N ALA A 109 4.63 -5.47 1.60
CA ALA A 109 4.10 -4.58 0.58
C ALA A 109 5.22 -3.80 -0.12
N TRP A 110 6.18 -3.29 0.67
CA TRP A 110 7.36 -2.58 0.17
C TRP A 110 8.20 -3.44 -0.77
N GLU A 111 8.51 -4.69 -0.41
CA GLU A 111 9.30 -5.58 -1.28
C GLU A 111 8.61 -5.83 -2.62
N ALA A 112 7.29 -6.00 -2.61
CA ALA A 112 6.51 -6.19 -3.82
C ALA A 112 6.52 -4.94 -4.70
N LEU A 113 6.32 -3.76 -4.12
CA LEU A 113 6.34 -2.50 -4.85
C LEU A 113 7.72 -2.19 -5.42
N TRP A 114 8.77 -2.38 -4.62
CA TRP A 114 10.14 -2.12 -5.05
C TRP A 114 10.47 -2.96 -6.28
N ARG A 115 10.22 -4.27 -6.24
CA ARG A 115 10.42 -5.16 -7.41
C ARG A 115 9.58 -4.72 -8.62
N ALA A 116 8.29 -4.42 -8.40
CA ALA A 116 7.40 -3.96 -9.46
C ALA A 116 7.93 -2.69 -10.17
N VAL A 117 8.46 -1.73 -9.41
CA VAL A 117 9.05 -0.50 -9.95
C VAL A 117 10.36 -0.76 -10.67
N GLN A 118 11.24 -1.62 -10.14
CA GLN A 118 12.51 -1.93 -10.81
C GLN A 118 12.28 -2.56 -12.20
N GLU A 119 11.24 -3.39 -12.33
CA GLU A 119 10.93 -4.07 -13.58
C GLU A 119 10.10 -3.20 -14.54
N ASN A 120 9.12 -2.43 -14.02
CA ASN A 120 8.07 -1.80 -14.84
C ASN A 120 7.87 -0.31 -14.54
N GLY A 121 8.76 0.35 -13.79
CA GLY A 121 8.57 1.73 -13.32
C GLY A 121 8.41 2.78 -14.43
N GLY A 122 8.82 2.49 -15.67
CA GLY A 122 8.59 3.37 -16.81
C GLY A 122 7.13 3.45 -17.28
N ALA A 123 6.22 2.63 -16.73
CA ALA A 123 4.81 2.59 -17.12
C ALA A 123 3.95 3.70 -16.50
N LEU A 124 4.42 4.35 -15.43
CA LEU A 124 3.72 5.45 -14.78
C LEU A 124 4.62 6.70 -14.75
N ASP A 125 4.03 7.83 -14.42
CA ASP A 125 4.78 9.06 -14.22
C ASP A 125 5.84 8.91 -13.12
N ARG A 126 7.05 9.39 -13.43
CA ARG A 126 8.22 9.24 -12.56
C ARG A 126 8.09 10.03 -11.26
N ALA A 127 7.55 11.26 -11.31
CA ALA A 127 7.38 12.09 -10.12
C ALA A 127 6.33 11.49 -9.19
N PHE A 128 5.24 10.97 -9.77
CA PHE A 128 4.24 10.22 -9.01
C PHE A 128 4.84 8.97 -8.35
N ILE A 129 5.57 8.12 -9.08
CA ILE A 129 6.24 6.94 -8.50
C ILE A 129 7.21 7.35 -7.40
N ALA A 130 8.07 8.35 -7.63
CA ALA A 130 9.05 8.81 -6.66
C ALA A 130 8.38 9.28 -5.35
N ALA A 131 7.28 10.03 -5.46
CA ALA A 131 6.50 10.45 -4.31
C ALA A 131 5.91 9.26 -3.55
N MET A 132 5.28 8.30 -4.25
CA MET A 132 4.71 7.10 -3.61
C MET A 132 5.79 6.26 -2.92
N LEU A 133 6.94 6.05 -3.56
CA LEU A 133 8.06 5.35 -2.94
C LEU A 133 8.54 6.06 -1.68
N ARG A 134 8.68 7.39 -1.69
CA ARG A 134 9.07 8.15 -0.49
C ARG A 134 8.04 8.05 0.64
N ARG A 135 6.74 8.07 0.32
CA ARG A 135 5.63 7.98 1.29
C ARG A 135 5.50 6.59 1.92
N PHE A 136 5.62 5.53 1.11
CA PHE A 136 5.43 4.14 1.54
C PHE A 136 6.72 3.39 1.94
N LEU A 137 7.89 4.01 1.79
CA LEU A 137 9.17 3.44 2.25
C LEU A 137 9.10 3.18 3.76
N PRO A 138 9.23 1.92 4.23
CA PRO A 138 9.33 1.62 5.65
C PRO A 138 10.59 2.29 6.19
N ARG A 139 10.43 3.13 7.21
CA ARG A 139 11.55 3.83 7.85
C ARG A 139 11.82 3.17 9.17
N GLN A 140 12.99 2.55 9.26
CA GLN A 140 13.64 2.32 10.53
C GLN A 140 14.63 3.48 10.62
N HIS A 141 14.41 4.46 11.49
CA HIS A 141 15.47 5.42 11.80
C HIS A 141 15.96 5.17 13.21
N HIS A 142 17.30 5.18 13.35
CA HIS A 142 18.01 5.20 14.61
C HIS A 142 17.44 6.32 15.48
N ALA A 143 16.54 5.97 16.40
CA ALA A 143 16.15 6.84 17.48
C ALA A 143 16.95 6.45 18.73
N PRO A 144 17.33 7.39 19.60
CA PRO A 144 17.73 7.06 20.96
C PRO A 144 16.65 6.18 21.61
N PRO A 145 16.96 5.40 22.67
CA PRO A 145 16.12 4.30 23.18
C PRO A 145 14.69 4.66 23.63
N GLU A 146 14.26 5.92 23.46
CA GLU A 146 13.03 6.49 23.99
C GLU A 146 11.88 6.55 22.97
N HIS A 147 12.13 6.61 21.64
CA HIS A 147 11.05 6.71 20.63
C HIS A 147 11.40 6.06 19.28
N PRO A 148 11.14 4.76 19.08
CA PRO A 148 11.39 4.13 17.78
C PRO A 148 10.21 4.39 16.81
N TYR A 149 10.48 5.06 15.71
CA TYR A 149 9.56 5.06 14.56
C TYR A 149 9.97 3.89 13.64
N TYR A 150 9.07 2.92 13.49
CA TYR A 150 9.26 1.70 12.69
C TYR A 150 8.44 1.71 11.39
N GLU A 151 7.84 2.85 11.04
CA GLU A 151 6.74 2.93 10.08
C GLU A 151 7.02 3.97 8.98
N SER A 152 6.40 3.80 7.81
CA SER A 152 6.51 4.76 6.71
C SER A 152 5.86 6.10 7.03
N MET A 153 6.16 7.13 6.22
CA MET A 153 5.53 8.45 6.40
C MET A 153 4.02 8.41 6.16
N PHE A 154 3.54 7.48 5.31
CA PHE A 154 2.13 7.20 5.16
C PHE A 154 1.53 6.71 6.50
N LEU A 155 2.12 5.69 7.13
CA LEU A 155 1.58 5.14 8.39
C LEU A 155 1.60 6.14 9.52
N TYR A 156 2.72 6.84 9.70
CA TYR A 156 2.82 7.92 10.67
C TYR A 156 1.74 8.99 10.45
N GLY A 157 1.53 9.38 9.19
CA GLY A 157 0.47 10.32 8.81
C GLY A 157 -0.92 9.76 9.08
N TRP A 158 -1.19 8.52 8.72
CA TRP A 158 -2.48 7.86 8.91
C TRP A 158 -2.87 7.79 10.39
N ASP A 159 -1.96 7.31 11.25
CA ASP A 159 -2.21 7.07 12.68
C ASP A 159 -2.29 8.38 13.48
N SER A 160 -1.68 9.46 12.97
CA SER A 160 -1.80 10.81 13.53
C SER A 160 -2.92 11.66 12.89
N SER A 161 -3.53 11.20 11.78
CA SER A 161 -4.54 11.95 11.05
C SER A 161 -5.94 11.79 11.61
N THR A 162 -6.79 12.75 11.28
CA THR A 162 -8.25 12.63 11.43
C THR A 162 -8.91 12.00 10.21
N CYS A 163 -8.18 11.40 9.26
CA CYS A 163 -8.77 11.00 7.97
C CYS A 163 -9.74 9.83 8.01
N MET A 164 -9.84 9.17 9.15
CA MET A 164 -10.80 8.13 9.42
C MET A 164 -11.56 8.42 10.71
N ASN A 165 -12.84 8.04 10.72
CA ASN A 165 -13.55 7.91 11.97
C ASN A 165 -13.10 6.63 12.67
N THR A 166 -12.21 6.76 13.66
CA THR A 166 -11.63 5.64 14.44
C THR A 166 -12.59 5.07 15.50
N SER A 167 -13.91 5.21 15.30
CA SER A 167 -14.95 4.64 16.17
C SER A 167 -14.91 3.10 16.19
N LEU A 168 -13.90 2.52 16.85
CA LEU A 168 -13.69 1.14 17.27
C LEU A 168 -14.05 0.03 16.26
N LYS A 169 -14.07 0.33 14.95
CA LYS A 169 -14.30 -0.64 13.88
C LYS A 169 -13.03 -0.89 13.10
N SER A 170 -12.81 -2.14 12.71
CA SER A 170 -11.69 -2.57 11.86
C SER A 170 -11.85 -2.17 10.38
N VAL A 171 -13.07 -1.76 9.99
CA VAL A 171 -13.43 -1.29 8.65
C VAL A 171 -14.22 0.01 8.76
N GLY A 172 -13.90 0.98 7.91
CA GLY A 172 -14.58 2.27 7.85
C GLY A 172 -14.50 2.90 6.45
N THR A 173 -14.81 4.18 6.35
CA THR A 173 -14.68 4.96 5.11
C THR A 173 -13.86 6.21 5.40
N LEU A 174 -13.17 6.73 4.37
CA LEU A 174 -12.51 8.03 4.49
C LEU A 174 -13.53 9.10 4.92
N LEU A 175 -13.08 10.05 5.74
CA LEU A 175 -13.89 11.21 6.06
C LEU A 175 -14.15 12.05 4.79
N PRO A 176 -15.34 12.65 4.64
CA PRO A 176 -15.66 13.51 3.49
C PRO A 176 -14.63 14.61 3.25
N GLU A 177 -14.07 15.18 4.31
CA GLU A 177 -13.05 16.23 4.23
C GLU A 177 -11.75 15.73 3.60
N CYS A 178 -11.34 14.49 3.86
CA CYS A 178 -10.14 13.91 3.25
C CYS A 178 -10.36 13.58 1.78
N VAL A 179 -11.55 13.09 1.42
CA VAL A 179 -11.92 12.91 0.01
C VAL A 179 -11.91 14.26 -0.73
N ALA A 180 -12.46 15.31 -0.12
CA ALA A 180 -12.49 16.65 -0.71
C ALA A 180 -11.08 17.25 -0.89
N ARG A 181 -10.18 17.08 0.08
CA ARG A 181 -8.77 17.54 -0.07
C ARG A 181 -8.05 16.82 -1.20
N GLY A 182 -8.18 15.50 -1.28
CA GLY A 182 -7.58 14.74 -2.38
C GLY A 182 -8.17 15.10 -3.76
N GLN A 183 -9.47 15.36 -3.84
CA GLN A 183 -10.10 15.87 -5.06
C GLN A 183 -9.53 17.24 -5.48
N LYS A 184 -9.33 18.14 -4.52
CA LYS A 184 -8.70 19.43 -4.77
C LYS A 184 -7.24 19.27 -5.22
N ALA A 185 -6.49 18.32 -4.64
CA ALA A 185 -5.13 18.03 -5.06
C ALA A 185 -5.08 17.55 -6.53
N LEU A 186 -6.02 16.71 -6.95
CA LEU A 186 -6.13 16.27 -8.36
C LEU A 186 -6.32 17.43 -9.35
N GLU A 187 -6.97 18.52 -8.94
CA GLU A 187 -7.17 19.70 -9.80
C GLU A 187 -5.87 20.50 -10.03
N THR A 188 -4.89 20.35 -9.12
CA THR A 188 -3.62 21.11 -9.15
C THR A 188 -2.44 20.31 -9.70
N LEU A 189 -2.55 18.97 -9.72
CA LEU A 189 -1.47 18.10 -10.16
C LEU A 189 -1.31 18.15 -11.69
N PRO A 190 -0.08 17.94 -12.20
CA PRO A 190 0.17 17.77 -13.63
C PRO A 190 -0.65 16.63 -14.24
N GLN A 191 -1.14 16.80 -15.46
CA GLN A 191 -2.07 15.84 -16.09
C GLN A 191 -1.47 14.43 -16.22
N ASN A 192 -0.17 14.30 -16.50
CA ASN A 192 0.57 13.04 -16.54
C ASN A 192 0.56 12.30 -15.18
N GLU A 193 0.65 13.03 -14.08
CA GLU A 193 0.54 12.48 -12.74
C GLU A 193 -0.90 12.04 -12.45
N VAL A 194 -1.89 12.87 -12.82
CA VAL A 194 -3.32 12.56 -12.69
C VAL A 194 -3.69 11.30 -13.47
N ASP A 195 -3.19 11.15 -14.69
CA ASP A 195 -3.42 9.96 -15.52
C ASP A 195 -2.81 8.71 -14.89
N SER A 196 -1.63 8.83 -14.30
CA SER A 196 -0.97 7.74 -13.55
C SER A 196 -1.76 7.38 -12.29
N ILE A 197 -2.20 8.37 -11.52
CA ILE A 197 -3.05 8.18 -10.33
C ILE A 197 -4.33 7.44 -10.71
N ARG A 198 -5.02 7.90 -11.76
CA ARG A 198 -6.26 7.27 -12.25
C ARG A 198 -6.02 5.85 -12.72
N SER A 199 -4.94 5.60 -13.46
CA SER A 199 -4.56 4.26 -13.90
C SER A 199 -4.39 3.30 -12.72
N VAL A 200 -3.66 3.73 -11.68
CA VAL A 200 -3.46 2.93 -10.47
C VAL A 200 -4.75 2.78 -9.66
N ALA A 201 -5.55 3.85 -9.55
CA ALA A 201 -6.79 3.87 -8.79
C ALA A 201 -7.82 2.83 -9.26
N LEU A 202 -7.80 2.44 -10.53
CA LEU A 202 -8.63 1.35 -11.06
C LEU A 202 -8.40 0.00 -10.34
N HIS A 203 -7.21 -0.21 -9.78
CA HIS A 203 -6.84 -1.45 -9.08
C HIS A 203 -7.17 -1.42 -7.58
N VAL A 204 -7.40 -0.23 -7.01
CA VAL A 204 -7.65 -0.07 -5.56
C VAL A 204 -8.92 -0.81 -5.10
N PRO A 205 -10.07 -0.77 -5.80
CA PRO A 205 -11.25 -1.51 -5.38
C PRO A 205 -10.99 -3.00 -5.18
N ARG A 206 -10.27 -3.64 -6.11
CA ARG A 206 -9.94 -5.05 -5.99
C ARG A 206 -8.98 -5.33 -4.83
N MET A 207 -7.98 -4.47 -4.62
CA MET A 207 -7.10 -4.59 -3.47
C MET A 207 -7.84 -4.40 -2.14
N LEU A 208 -8.79 -3.47 -2.06
CA LEU A 208 -9.64 -3.29 -0.89
C LEU A 208 -10.48 -4.56 -0.63
N GLU A 209 -11.05 -5.21 -1.65
CA GLU A 209 -11.77 -6.48 -1.47
C GLU A 209 -10.89 -7.56 -0.83
N ILE A 210 -9.66 -7.73 -1.34
CA ILE A 210 -8.68 -8.69 -0.83
C ILE A 210 -8.37 -8.40 0.64
N THR A 211 -8.07 -7.13 0.93
CA THR A 211 -7.67 -6.71 2.28
C THR A 211 -8.83 -6.79 3.27
N LEU A 212 -10.03 -6.32 2.89
CA LEU A 212 -11.21 -6.36 3.76
C LEU A 212 -11.63 -7.79 4.10
N ALA A 213 -11.52 -8.72 3.13
CA ALA A 213 -11.77 -10.14 3.40
C ALA A 213 -10.81 -10.69 4.47
N ARG A 214 -9.57 -10.21 4.51
CA ARG A 214 -8.57 -10.58 5.51
C ARG A 214 -8.83 -9.91 6.86
N ILE A 215 -9.07 -8.59 6.86
CA ILE A 215 -9.37 -7.80 8.06
C ILE A 215 -10.56 -8.38 8.81
N ARG A 216 -11.68 -8.64 8.12
CA ARG A 216 -12.92 -9.16 8.73
C ARG A 216 -12.75 -10.56 9.36
N ARG A 217 -11.75 -11.33 8.94
CA ARG A 217 -11.41 -12.63 9.56
C ARG A 217 -10.47 -12.50 10.75
N THR A 218 -9.70 -11.42 10.81
CA THR A 218 -8.60 -11.22 11.77
C THR A 218 -9.03 -10.33 12.93
N TYR A 219 -9.84 -9.31 12.66
CA TYR A 219 -10.33 -8.33 13.61
C TYR A 219 -11.86 -8.42 13.69
N TRP A 220 -12.34 -8.66 14.89
CA TRP A 220 -13.75 -8.79 15.28
C TRP A 220 -14.42 -7.50 15.78
N TRP A 221 -13.66 -6.44 15.97
CA TRP A 221 -14.14 -5.12 16.39
C TRP A 221 -14.39 -4.23 15.18
#